data_AF-A0A248KK70-F1
#
_entry.id   AF-A0A248KK70-F1
#
_cell.length_a   1.000
_cell.length_b   1.000
_cell.length_c   1.000
_cell.angle_alpha   90.00
_cell.angle_beta   90.00
_cell.angle_gamma   90.00
#
_symmetry.space_group_name_H-M   'P 1'
#
loop_
_entity.id
_entity.type
_entity.pdbx_description
1 polymer ?
#
loop_
_entity_poly.entity_id
_entity_poly.type
_entity_poly.pdbx_seq_one_letter_code
_entity_poly.pdbx_strand_id
1 'polypeptide(L)'
;MRLIAGEALTRFTVSLPHNERFAEFFTGESVDEPMDYQFANGKGPAQESFCRRIFRRDTALRTVSPARALPAAAVTWTGASNTVTFSGVQNVATHCQRWLRVTLHAAQAGDYPFEIATCGGVRIWRDDQQAVCFTPFTRNTLQTQVVDIALQQGKTRC
;
A
#
# COMPACT_ATOMS: atom_id res chain seq x y z
N MET A 1 -6.59 -3.32 22.05
CA MET A 1 -6.05 -4.55 21.44
C MET A 1 -4.56 -4.57 21.73
N ARG A 2 -4.06 -5.64 22.34
CA ARG A 2 -2.62 -5.84 22.55
C ARG A 2 -2.11 -6.60 21.32
N LEU A 3 -1.09 -6.08 20.65
CA LEU A 3 -0.46 -6.79 19.55
C LEU A 3 0.47 -7.87 20.14
N ILE A 4 0.37 -9.09 19.64
CA ILE A 4 1.31 -10.17 19.96
C ILE A 4 2.25 -10.38 18.77
N ALA A 5 3.50 -10.77 19.02
CA ALA A 5 4.43 -11.10 17.95
C ALA A 5 3.82 -12.17 17.02
N GLY A 6 3.86 -11.92 15.70
CA GLY A 6 3.24 -12.77 14.69
C GLY A 6 1.80 -12.38 14.32
N GLU A 7 1.16 -11.47 15.06
CA GLU A 7 -0.16 -10.94 14.68
C GLU A 7 -0.05 -9.76 13.71
N ALA A 8 -1.03 -9.66 12.80
CA ALA A 8 -1.13 -8.55 11.87
C ALA A 8 -1.94 -7.38 12.47
N LEU A 9 -1.57 -6.17 12.06
CA LEU A 9 -2.44 -5.01 12.24
C LEU A 9 -3.62 -5.13 11.27
N THR A 10 -4.81 -5.38 11.82
CA THR A 10 -6.03 -5.68 11.03
C THR A 10 -7.09 -4.59 11.15
N ARG A 11 -6.88 -3.60 12.01
CA ARG A 11 -7.87 -2.54 12.29
C ARG A 11 -7.26 -1.17 12.14
N PHE A 12 -7.87 -0.36 11.28
CA PHE A 12 -7.43 1.01 11.01
C PHE A 12 -8.63 1.95 10.93
N THR A 13 -8.38 3.21 11.24
CA THR A 13 -9.19 4.29 10.66
C THR A 13 -8.70 4.54 9.23
N VAL A 14 -9.61 4.79 8.29
CA VAL A 14 -9.29 4.86 6.86
C VAL A 14 -10.04 6.00 6.18
N SER A 15 -9.38 6.65 5.22
CA SER A 15 -9.98 7.69 4.39
C SER A 15 -10.87 7.12 3.30
N LEU A 16 -11.66 7.99 2.66
CA LEU A 16 -12.20 7.70 1.34
C LEU A 16 -11.06 7.39 0.34
N PRO A 17 -11.32 6.58 -0.71
CA PRO A 17 -10.40 6.43 -1.82
C PRO A 17 -10.06 7.79 -2.41
N HIS A 18 -8.78 8.00 -2.66
CA HIS A 18 -8.31 9.07 -3.51
C HIS A 18 -7.79 8.43 -4.79
N ASN A 19 -8.55 8.62 -5.86
CA ASN A 19 -8.27 8.03 -7.16
C ASN A 19 -7.92 9.16 -8.12
N GLU A 20 -6.71 9.13 -8.67
CA GLU A 20 -6.25 10.11 -9.65
C GLU A 20 -5.84 9.38 -10.92
N ARG A 21 -6.30 9.89 -12.07
CA ARG A 21 -5.78 9.45 -13.36
C ARG A 21 -4.35 9.95 -13.47
N PHE A 22 -3.39 9.06 -13.70
CA PHE A 22 -1.97 9.43 -13.77
C PHE A 22 -1.44 9.56 -15.20
N ALA A 23 -2.17 9.02 -16.18
CA ALA A 23 -1.78 9.10 -17.59
C ALA A 23 -2.99 8.98 -18.53
N GLU A 24 -2.85 9.58 -19.71
CA GLU A 24 -3.68 9.29 -20.87
C GLU A 24 -2.79 8.60 -21.90
N PHE A 25 -3.20 7.41 -22.34
CA PHE A 25 -2.51 6.68 -23.40
C PHE A 25 -3.37 6.77 -24.65
N PHE A 26 -2.82 7.28 -25.74
CA PHE A 26 -3.50 7.24 -27.03
C PHE A 26 -3.51 5.79 -27.54
N THR A 27 -4.59 5.41 -28.20
CA THR A 27 -4.86 4.07 -28.74
C THR A 27 -3.75 3.63 -29.69
N GLY A 28 -2.72 2.97 -29.14
CA GLY A 28 -1.50 2.56 -29.85
C GLY A 28 -0.33 2.29 -28.89
N GLU A 29 -0.21 3.07 -27.81
CA GLU A 29 0.88 2.91 -26.82
C GLU A 29 0.55 1.93 -25.69
N SER A 30 -0.74 1.60 -25.53
CA SER A 30 -1.26 0.65 -24.54
C SER A 30 -1.50 -0.75 -25.10
N VAL A 31 -1.05 -1.04 -26.33
CA VAL A 31 -1.05 -2.41 -26.84
C VAL A 31 0.09 -3.11 -26.12
N ASP A 32 -0.19 -3.58 -24.91
CA ASP A 32 0.58 -4.67 -24.33
C ASP A 32 0.59 -5.80 -25.39
N GLU A 33 1.75 -6.44 -25.59
CA GLU A 33 1.86 -7.70 -26.35
C GLU A 33 0.63 -8.58 -26.07
N PRO A 34 0.10 -9.32 -27.07
CA PRO A 34 -1.17 -10.03 -26.96
C PRO A 34 -1.27 -10.67 -25.59
N MET A 35 -2.13 -10.07 -24.77
CA MET A 35 -2.25 -10.42 -23.37
C MET A 35 -2.88 -11.81 -23.36
N ASP A 36 -2.02 -12.83 -23.19
CA ASP A 36 -2.43 -14.23 -23.16
C ASP A 36 -3.22 -14.44 -21.87
N TYR A 37 -4.51 -14.09 -21.91
CA TYR A 37 -5.51 -14.46 -20.91
C TYR A 37 -5.77 -15.96 -21.02
N GLN A 38 -4.74 -16.77 -20.83
CA GLN A 38 -4.94 -18.12 -20.36
C GLN A 38 -5.40 -17.99 -18.91
N PHE A 39 -6.67 -18.33 -18.67
CA PHE A 39 -7.25 -18.55 -17.33
C PHE A 39 -6.59 -19.76 -16.61
N ALA A 40 -5.29 -19.97 -16.81
CA ALA A 40 -4.49 -20.98 -16.15
C ALA A 40 -3.89 -20.35 -14.88
N ASN A 41 -4.58 -20.54 -13.75
CA ASN A 41 -3.97 -20.54 -12.41
C ASN A 41 -3.05 -19.35 -12.09
N GLY A 42 -3.56 -18.11 -12.23
CA GLY A 42 -2.94 -16.95 -11.60
C GLY A 42 -1.62 -16.46 -12.18
N LYS A 43 -1.15 -16.98 -13.32
CA LYS A 43 0.01 -16.40 -14.01
C LYS A 43 -0.43 -15.20 -14.85
N GLY A 44 0.05 -14.02 -14.47
CA GLY A 44 -0.07 -12.81 -15.28
C GLY A 44 0.86 -12.86 -16.51
N PRO A 45 0.76 -11.88 -17.42
CA PRO A 45 1.64 -11.74 -18.56
C PRO A 45 3.10 -11.70 -18.10
N ALA A 46 3.98 -12.29 -18.90
CA ALA A 46 5.42 -12.39 -18.59
C ALA A 46 6.10 -11.03 -18.48
N GLN A 47 5.57 -10.01 -19.17
CA GLN A 47 6.10 -8.65 -19.18
C GLN A 47 5.20 -7.69 -18.39
N GLU A 48 5.84 -6.72 -17.75
CA GLU A 48 5.14 -5.63 -17.08
C GLU A 48 4.48 -4.70 -18.11
N SER A 49 3.19 -4.42 -17.94
CA SER A 49 2.43 -3.56 -18.84
C SER A 49 3.06 -2.17 -18.97
N PHE A 50 2.95 -1.55 -20.16
CA PHE A 50 3.55 -0.23 -20.42
C PHE A 50 3.10 0.81 -19.37
N CYS A 51 1.80 0.85 -19.08
CA CYS A 51 1.23 1.76 -18.09
C CYS A 51 1.84 1.60 -16.69
N ARG A 52 2.20 0.37 -16.30
CA ARG A 52 2.79 0.09 -14.98
C ARG A 52 4.25 0.47 -14.92
N ARG A 53 5.01 0.25 -16.01
CA ARG A 53 6.40 0.72 -16.10
C ARG A 53 6.48 2.24 -15.91
N ILE A 54 5.63 2.99 -16.62
CA ILE A 54 5.53 4.44 -16.49
C ILE A 54 5.12 4.84 -15.07
N PHE A 55 4.05 4.22 -14.55
CA PHE A 55 3.58 4.49 -13.20
C PHE A 55 4.70 4.28 -12.16
N ARG A 56 5.38 3.13 -12.19
CA ARG A 56 6.42 2.80 -11.22
C ARG A 56 7.60 3.77 -11.33
N ARG A 57 8.05 4.11 -12.54
CA ARG A 57 9.14 5.08 -12.76
C ARG A 57 8.84 6.43 -12.12
N ASP A 58 7.63 6.95 -12.32
CA ASP A 58 7.29 8.32 -11.96
C ASP A 58 6.70 8.44 -10.54
N THR A 59 6.05 7.37 -10.07
CA THR A 59 5.20 7.41 -8.88
C THR A 59 5.78 6.64 -7.69
N ALA A 60 6.68 5.67 -7.91
CA ALA A 60 7.16 4.81 -6.83
C ALA A 60 7.87 5.60 -5.73
N LEU A 61 8.85 6.42 -6.10
CA LEU A 61 9.70 7.15 -5.17
C LEU A 61 9.27 8.60 -4.93
N ARG A 62 8.11 9.03 -5.45
CA ARG A 62 7.62 10.40 -5.25
C ARG A 62 7.53 10.78 -3.78
N THR A 63 7.70 12.06 -3.48
CA THR A 63 7.46 12.56 -2.12
C THR A 63 5.96 12.61 -1.85
N VAL A 64 5.53 12.04 -0.73
CA VAL A 64 4.15 12.09 -0.25
C VAL A 64 4.15 12.79 1.10
N SER A 65 3.39 13.88 1.22
CA SER A 65 3.30 14.64 2.46
C SER A 65 2.08 14.21 3.28
N PRO A 66 2.23 13.86 4.57
CA PRO A 66 1.11 13.54 5.46
C PRO A 66 0.18 14.75 5.69
N ALA A 67 0.63 15.98 5.44
CA ALA A 67 -0.22 17.17 5.48
C ALA A 67 -1.33 17.15 4.41
N ARG A 68 -1.15 16.36 3.34
CA ARG A 68 -2.17 16.12 2.30
C ARG A 68 -3.07 14.91 2.61
N ALA A 69 -2.96 14.34 3.81
CA ALA A 69 -3.76 13.17 4.18
C ALA A 69 -5.25 13.51 4.23
N LEU A 70 -6.05 12.67 3.57
CA LEU A 70 -7.50 12.78 3.66
C LEU A 70 -7.97 12.34 5.07
N PRO A 71 -9.10 12.88 5.56
CA PRO A 71 -9.65 12.47 6.85
C PRO A 71 -9.91 10.96 6.91
N ALA A 72 -9.27 10.28 7.87
CA ALA A 72 -9.48 8.87 8.16
C ALA A 72 -10.74 8.67 9.02
N ALA A 73 -11.91 8.96 8.46
CA ALA A 73 -13.18 9.02 9.20
C ALA A 73 -13.92 7.67 9.30
N ALA A 74 -13.58 6.70 8.45
CA ALA A 74 -14.19 5.37 8.49
C ALA A 74 -13.31 4.39 9.28
N VAL A 75 -13.88 3.26 9.72
CA VAL A 75 -13.12 2.15 10.33
C VAL A 75 -13.13 0.98 9.37
N THR A 76 -11.96 0.34 9.19
CA THR A 76 -11.83 -0.94 8.47
C THR A 76 -11.30 -2.00 9.43
N TRP A 77 -11.81 -3.23 9.28
CA TRP A 77 -11.38 -4.41 10.03
C TRP A 77 -11.52 -5.66 9.17
N THR A 78 -10.52 -6.53 9.20
CA THR A 78 -10.39 -7.68 8.29
C THR A 78 -10.90 -9.01 8.86
N GLY A 79 -11.50 -9.00 10.07
CA GLY A 79 -12.01 -10.22 10.66
C GLY A 79 -10.90 -11.17 11.06
N ALA A 80 -11.02 -12.43 10.60
CA ALA A 80 -10.01 -13.48 10.74
C ALA A 80 -8.86 -13.38 9.71
N SER A 81 -8.95 -12.48 8.74
CA SER A 81 -7.88 -12.29 7.76
C SER A 81 -6.78 -11.37 8.31
N ASN A 82 -5.53 -11.68 8.00
CA ASN A 82 -4.37 -10.85 8.32
C ASN A 82 -4.06 -9.81 7.23
N THR A 83 -4.92 -9.69 6.22
CA THR A 83 -4.70 -8.80 5.06
C THR A 83 -5.81 -7.77 4.93
N VAL A 84 -5.43 -6.49 4.94
CA VAL A 84 -6.31 -5.37 4.58
C VAL A 84 -6.29 -5.21 3.06
N THR A 85 -7.44 -5.39 2.41
CA THR A 85 -7.55 -5.37 0.95
C THR A 85 -8.46 -4.25 0.48
N PHE A 86 -7.98 -3.46 -0.48
CA PHE A 86 -8.75 -2.46 -1.22
C PHE A 86 -8.64 -2.73 -2.71
N SER A 87 -9.41 -3.69 -3.21
CA SER A 87 -9.44 -4.02 -4.63
C SER A 87 -10.60 -3.30 -5.33
N GLY A 88 -10.39 -2.91 -6.57
CA GLY A 88 -11.42 -2.32 -7.42
C GLY A 88 -10.99 -2.32 -8.88
N VAL A 89 -11.96 -2.36 -9.79
CA VAL A 89 -11.73 -2.27 -11.23
C VAL A 89 -11.62 -0.80 -11.62
N GLN A 90 -10.63 -0.46 -12.44
CA GLN A 90 -10.44 0.87 -13.00
C GLN A 90 -10.40 0.76 -14.53
N ASN A 91 -11.22 1.55 -15.21
CA ASN A 91 -11.34 1.51 -16.67
C ASN A 91 -10.26 2.33 -17.38
N VAL A 92 -9.51 3.13 -16.63
CA VAL A 92 -8.41 3.96 -17.11
C VAL A 92 -7.21 3.85 -16.17
N ALA A 93 -6.08 4.40 -16.59
CA ALA A 93 -4.83 4.44 -15.83
C ALA A 93 -4.97 5.29 -14.55
N THR A 94 -5.53 4.68 -13.52
CA THR A 94 -5.87 5.30 -12.25
C THR A 94 -4.93 4.81 -11.15
N HIS A 95 -4.39 5.77 -10.40
CA HIS A 95 -3.70 5.52 -9.16
C HIS A 95 -4.67 5.66 -7.99
N CYS A 96 -4.93 4.54 -7.31
CA CYS A 96 -5.82 4.48 -6.16
C CYS A 96 -4.99 4.49 -4.87
N GLN A 97 -5.21 5.49 -4.01
CA GLN A 97 -4.56 5.60 -2.71
C GLN A 97 -5.57 5.81 -1.58
N ARG A 98 -5.21 5.38 -0.37
CA ARG A 98 -5.96 5.61 0.87
C ARG A 98 -5.00 5.95 1.99
N TRP A 99 -5.49 6.75 2.93
CA TRP A 99 -4.78 7.05 4.16
C TRP A 99 -5.36 6.18 5.26
N LEU A 100 -4.49 5.40 5.89
CA LEU A 100 -4.82 4.57 7.04
C LEU A 100 -4.15 5.17 8.27
N ARG A 101 -4.79 5.06 9.42
CA ARG A 101 -4.25 5.50 10.70
C ARG A 101 -4.54 4.48 11.79
N VAL A 102 -3.52 4.24 12.61
CA VAL A 102 -3.56 3.43 13.82
C VAL A 102 -2.78 4.12 14.94
N THR A 103 -3.13 3.83 16.18
CA THR A 103 -2.32 4.25 17.33
C THR A 103 -1.76 3.00 17.99
N LEU A 104 -0.43 2.92 18.00
CA LEU A 104 0.29 1.84 18.64
C LEU A 104 0.62 2.26 20.07
N HIS A 105 0.56 1.31 21.01
CA HIS A 105 0.95 1.54 22.39
C HIS A 105 2.12 0.63 22.76
N ALA A 106 3.29 1.20 23.00
CA ALA A 106 4.48 0.46 23.42
C ALA A 106 4.69 0.60 24.92
N ALA A 107 5.01 -0.52 25.59
CA ALA A 107 5.28 -0.50 27.03
C ALA A 107 6.62 0.17 27.38
N GLN A 108 7.57 0.11 26.44
CA GLN A 108 8.90 0.70 26.53
C GLN A 108 9.22 1.37 25.19
N ALA A 109 10.10 2.37 25.19
CA ALA A 109 10.60 2.92 23.94
C ALA A 109 11.60 1.93 23.30
N GLY A 110 11.61 1.85 21.97
CA GLY A 110 12.52 0.97 21.26
C GLY A 110 12.15 0.78 19.79
N ASP A 111 12.98 0.02 19.10
CA ASP A 111 12.76 -0.38 17.71
C ASP A 111 12.01 -1.71 17.68
N TYR A 112 10.84 -1.69 17.03
CA TYR A 112 9.96 -2.84 16.94
C TYR A 112 9.95 -3.35 15.49
N PRO A 113 10.30 -4.62 15.24
CA PRO A 113 10.26 -5.18 13.90
C PRO A 113 8.82 -5.45 13.46
N PHE A 114 8.49 -5.00 12.27
CA PHE A 114 7.26 -5.29 11.56
C PHE A 114 7.58 -5.87 10.18
N GLU A 115 6.71 -6.73 9.67
CA GLU A 115 6.75 -7.15 8.28
C GLU A 115 5.63 -6.43 7.49
N ILE A 116 6.01 -5.81 6.38
CA ILE A 116 5.05 -5.26 5.42
C ILE A 116 4.92 -6.27 4.28
N ALA A 117 3.69 -6.60 3.90
CA ALA A 117 3.39 -7.42 2.74
C ALA A 117 2.43 -6.66 1.80
N THR A 118 2.82 -6.41 0.56
CA THR A 118 1.98 -5.71 -0.43
C THR A 118 2.36 -6.04 -1.87
N CYS A 119 1.36 -5.99 -2.77
CA CYS A 119 1.59 -5.92 -4.22
C CYS A 119 1.64 -4.45 -4.71
N GLY A 120 1.14 -3.51 -3.90
CA GLY A 120 1.06 -2.09 -4.25
C GLY A 120 2.24 -1.30 -3.70
N GLY A 121 1.93 -0.22 -2.98
CA GLY A 121 2.91 0.53 -2.22
C GLY A 121 2.36 0.92 -0.86
N VAL A 122 3.23 0.88 0.14
CA VAL A 122 2.97 1.27 1.53
C VAL A 122 4.02 2.28 1.96
N ARG A 123 3.54 3.35 2.59
CA ARG A 123 4.39 4.33 3.26
C ARG A 123 3.86 4.49 4.67
N ILE A 124 4.76 4.50 5.64
CA ILE A 124 4.43 4.62 7.06
C ILE A 124 5.07 5.90 7.58
N TRP A 125 4.26 6.70 8.26
CA TRP A 125 4.71 7.87 8.98
C TRP A 125 4.55 7.61 10.47
N ARG A 126 5.51 8.06 11.27
CA ARG A 126 5.44 8.06 12.73
C ARG A 126 5.46 9.51 13.18
N ASP A 127 4.37 9.96 13.80
CA ASP A 127 4.21 11.35 14.26
C ASP A 127 4.66 12.37 13.19
N ASP A 128 4.21 12.12 11.95
CA ASP A 128 4.43 12.93 10.74
C ASP A 128 5.82 12.81 10.07
N GLN A 129 6.76 12.05 10.64
CA GLN A 129 8.03 11.71 9.98
C GLN A 129 7.91 10.39 9.22
N GLN A 130 8.31 10.36 7.95
CA GLN A 130 8.27 9.12 7.16
C GLN A 130 9.29 8.12 7.73
N ALA A 131 8.81 7.01 8.28
CA ALA A 131 9.63 5.93 8.80
C ALA A 131 9.93 4.89 7.73
N VAL A 132 8.96 4.61 6.84
CA VAL A 132 9.08 3.54 5.83
C VAL A 132 8.53 3.99 4.49
N CYS A 133 9.22 3.60 3.42
CA CYS A 133 8.75 3.71 2.04
C CYS A 133 8.99 2.39 1.31
N PHE A 134 7.94 1.57 1.19
CA PHE A 134 7.96 0.30 0.48
C PHE A 134 6.99 0.32 -0.69
N THR A 135 7.49 0.61 -1.88
CA THR A 135 6.67 0.86 -3.07
C THR A 135 7.05 -0.05 -4.24
N PRO A 136 6.89 -1.38 -4.10
CA PRO A 136 7.26 -2.34 -5.14
C PRO A 136 6.37 -2.24 -6.38
N PHE A 137 5.07 -1.97 -6.21
CA PHE A 137 4.08 -1.86 -7.28
C PHE A 137 4.07 -3.03 -8.26
N THR A 138 4.20 -4.25 -7.74
CA THR A 138 4.20 -5.51 -8.48
C THR A 138 2.79 -6.00 -8.80
N ARG A 139 2.57 -6.54 -10.01
CA ARG A 139 1.25 -7.07 -10.39
C ARG A 139 1.05 -8.46 -9.78
N ASN A 140 0.09 -8.61 -8.85
CA ASN A 140 -0.33 -9.89 -8.27
C ASN A 140 0.78 -10.75 -7.65
N THR A 141 2.00 -10.21 -7.49
CA THR A 141 3.12 -10.85 -6.83
C THR A 141 3.35 -10.12 -5.53
N LEU A 142 3.00 -10.78 -4.42
CA LEU A 142 3.21 -10.23 -3.08
C LEU A 142 4.71 -9.99 -2.87
N GLN A 143 5.05 -8.83 -2.34
CA GLN A 143 6.41 -8.49 -1.92
C GLN A 143 6.40 -8.22 -0.43
N THR A 144 7.46 -8.63 0.26
CA THR A 144 7.60 -8.44 1.70
C THR A 144 8.85 -7.64 2.03
N GLN A 145 8.80 -6.88 3.12
CA GLN A 145 9.95 -6.17 3.68
C GLN A 145 9.82 -6.12 5.19
N VAL A 146 10.88 -6.56 5.89
CA VAL A 146 11.02 -6.35 7.33
C VAL A 146 11.51 -4.93 7.56
N VAL A 147 10.87 -4.22 8.49
CA VAL A 147 11.17 -2.83 8.83
C VAL A 147 11.13 -2.65 10.34
N ASP A 148 12.03 -1.82 10.85
CA ASP A 148 12.02 -1.44 12.25
C ASP A 148 11.29 -0.10 12.41
N ILE A 149 10.28 -0.08 13.27
CA ILE A 149 9.55 1.14 13.62
C ILE A 149 9.94 1.54 15.04
N ALA A 150 10.63 2.67 15.15
CA ALA A 150 11.00 3.28 16.42
C ALA A 150 9.75 3.84 17.14
N LEU A 151 9.29 3.16 18.19
CA LEU A 151 8.14 3.58 19.00
C LEU A 151 8.59 4.24 20.31
N GLN A 152 7.84 5.24 20.74
CA GLN A 152 8.01 5.85 22.06
C GLN A 152 7.23 5.06 23.12
N GLN A 153 7.68 5.12 24.38
CA GLN A 153 6.89 4.60 25.48
C GLN A 153 5.52 5.30 25.52
N GLY A 154 4.44 4.52 25.61
CA GLY A 154 3.08 5.02 25.51
C GLY A 154 2.57 5.01 24.08
N LYS A 155 1.82 6.04 23.67
CA LYS A 155 1.11 6.09 22.39
C LYS A 155 1.96 6.71 21.29
N THR A 156 2.02 6.05 20.14
CA THR A 156 2.63 6.55 18.90
C THR A 156 1.59 6.52 17.78
N ARG A 157 1.47 7.59 16.99
CA ARG A 157 0.53 7.65 15.85
C ARG A 157 1.24 7.22 14.57
N CYS A 158 0.64 6.24 13.88
CA CYS A 158 1.08 5.74 12.59
C CYS A 158 -0.01 5.83 11.52
#